data_AF-G7UQL1-F1
#
_entry.id   AF-G7UQL1-F1
#
_cell.length_a   1.000
_cell.length_b   1.000
_cell.length_c   1.000
_cell.angle_alpha   90.00
_cell.angle_beta   90.00
_cell.angle_gamma   90.00
#
_symmetry.space_group_name_H-M   'P 1'
#
loop_
_entity.id
_entity.type
_entity.pdbx_description
1 polymer ?
#
loop_
_entity_poly.entity_id
_entity_poly.type
_entity_poly.pdbx_seq_one_letter_code
_entity_poly.pdbx_strand_id
1 'polypeptide(L)'
;MDTLLENAIQSIQIGVEDYLSTDPRRTLSAVRNVSAGVLLLLKERLRELSPADSDEALIRQQLVPQRDAQGTVVFRGRGKKTVDVFQIKERLQSLGVDVDWKRVDAIVALRNDIEHYCTATPTPRIKELLADTFLVVRDFISTHLDAEPVDVLGATTWGTLLSVGEIYRSEEAASAAAMAEVQWDYASAIVRHLRCPDCGSALFKPIDLTQTTVATVSLQCTSCGNMHEFEYLAESAARDCHFSEMYLAMSQGGEAPLTTCFDCGRECFSVAASVCLACGGKLMYTHCEQCGEELSVEDQDLGGLCSYDYHMSQKHHRE
;
A
#
# COMPACT_ATOMS: atom_id res chain seq x y z
N MET A 1 -5.00 -3.75 -37.82
CA MET A 1 -5.93 -4.10 -36.73
C MET A 1 -5.00 -4.44 -35.60
N ASP A 2 -4.86 -3.50 -34.68
CA ASP A 2 -3.74 -3.49 -33.74
C ASP A 2 -3.79 -4.71 -32.83
N THR A 3 -2.65 -5.35 -32.67
CA THR A 3 -2.50 -6.52 -31.80
C THR A 3 -2.79 -6.13 -30.35
N LEU A 4 -3.11 -7.11 -29.51
CA LEU A 4 -3.32 -6.86 -28.08
C LEU A 4 -2.08 -6.25 -27.42
N LEU A 5 -0.88 -6.71 -27.82
CA LEU A 5 0.40 -6.14 -27.43
C LEU A 5 0.55 -4.67 -27.86
N GLU A 6 0.28 -4.34 -29.13
CA GLU A 6 0.36 -2.94 -29.61
C GLU A 6 -0.58 -2.01 -28.82
N ASN A 7 -1.80 -2.46 -28.53
CA ASN A 7 -2.74 -1.68 -27.70
C ASN A 7 -2.21 -1.49 -26.28
N ALA A 8 -1.56 -2.50 -25.71
CA ALA A 8 -0.93 -2.41 -24.40
C ALA A 8 0.20 -1.38 -24.39
N ILE A 9 1.08 -1.44 -25.39
CA ILE A 9 2.21 -0.54 -25.58
C ILE A 9 1.72 0.90 -25.75
N GLN A 10 0.80 1.15 -26.68
CA GLN A 10 0.26 2.50 -26.94
C GLN A 10 -0.38 3.09 -25.67
N SER A 11 -1.11 2.28 -24.91
CA SER A 11 -1.71 2.72 -23.64
C SER A 11 -0.63 3.12 -22.62
N ILE A 12 0.46 2.36 -22.51
CA ILE A 12 1.57 2.70 -21.61
C ILE A 12 2.28 3.97 -22.08
N GLN A 13 2.55 4.09 -23.39
CA GLN A 13 3.21 5.26 -23.97
C GLN A 13 2.42 6.55 -23.70
N ILE A 14 1.11 6.55 -24.01
CA ILE A 14 0.23 7.70 -23.73
C ILE A 14 0.16 7.97 -22.22
N GLY A 15 0.11 6.92 -21.40
CA GLY A 15 0.12 7.06 -19.95
C GLY A 15 1.37 7.76 -19.41
N VAL A 16 2.53 7.49 -20.01
CA VAL A 16 3.81 8.14 -19.67
C VAL A 16 3.85 9.58 -20.17
N GLU A 17 3.35 9.86 -21.36
CA GLU A 17 3.21 11.22 -21.88
C GLU A 17 2.30 12.07 -20.98
N ASP A 18 1.16 11.51 -20.56
CA ASP A 18 0.23 12.16 -19.64
C ASP A 18 0.86 12.37 -18.25
N TYR A 19 1.68 11.43 -17.76
CA TYR A 19 2.41 11.55 -16.49
C TYR A 19 3.39 12.74 -16.48
N LEU A 20 4.07 12.99 -17.60
CA LEU A 20 5.02 14.09 -17.76
C LEU A 20 4.33 15.46 -17.93
N SER A 21 3.02 15.48 -18.16
CA SER A 21 2.30 16.73 -18.37
C SER A 21 2.24 17.58 -17.10
N THR A 22 2.30 18.91 -17.28
CA THR A 22 2.07 19.88 -16.20
C THR A 22 0.58 20.14 -15.96
N ASP A 23 -0.31 19.63 -16.81
CA ASP A 23 -1.76 19.76 -16.63
C ASP A 23 -2.26 18.75 -15.58
N PRO A 24 -2.79 19.19 -14.43
CA PRO A 24 -3.22 18.28 -13.37
C PRO A 24 -4.29 17.28 -13.81
N ARG A 25 -5.08 17.60 -14.84
CA ARG A 25 -6.10 16.69 -15.40
C ARG A 25 -5.49 15.47 -16.09
N ARG A 26 -4.26 15.59 -16.59
CA ARG A 26 -3.53 14.53 -17.30
C ARG A 26 -3.07 13.43 -16.35
N THR A 27 -2.87 13.74 -15.07
CA THR A 27 -2.58 12.75 -14.03
C THR A 27 -3.63 11.62 -13.98
N LEU A 28 -4.93 11.96 -14.09
CA LEU A 28 -5.99 10.95 -14.10
C LEU A 28 -5.99 10.12 -15.40
N SER A 29 -5.66 10.76 -16.52
CA SER A 29 -5.47 10.10 -17.81
C SER A 29 -4.31 9.10 -17.75
N ALA A 30 -3.20 9.50 -17.14
CA ALA A 30 -2.04 8.64 -16.93
C ALA A 30 -2.40 7.36 -16.16
N VAL A 31 -3.14 7.47 -15.05
CA VAL A 31 -3.60 6.30 -14.28
C VAL A 31 -4.45 5.36 -15.12
N ARG A 32 -5.42 5.89 -15.87
CA ARG A 32 -6.30 5.08 -16.73
C ARG A 32 -5.51 4.35 -17.81
N ASN A 33 -4.62 5.06 -18.49
CA ASN A 33 -3.84 4.53 -19.60
C ASN A 33 -2.79 3.50 -19.13
N VAL A 34 -2.05 3.79 -18.05
CA VAL A 34 -1.06 2.86 -17.49
C VAL A 34 -1.74 1.61 -16.92
N SER A 35 -2.82 1.76 -16.15
CA SER A 35 -3.54 0.59 -15.60
C SER A 35 -4.14 -0.29 -16.70
N ALA A 36 -4.73 0.31 -17.74
CA ALA A 36 -5.22 -0.44 -18.90
C ALA A 36 -4.07 -1.16 -19.62
N GLY A 37 -2.98 -0.46 -19.88
CA GLY A 37 -1.79 -1.00 -20.55
C GLY A 37 -1.18 -2.19 -19.81
N VAL A 38 -1.02 -2.12 -18.49
CA VAL A 38 -0.56 -3.25 -17.67
C VAL A 38 -1.48 -4.45 -17.81
N LEU A 39 -2.80 -4.25 -17.65
CA LEU A 39 -3.76 -5.36 -17.78
C LEU A 39 -3.76 -5.99 -19.17
N LEU A 40 -3.52 -5.19 -20.22
CA LEU A 40 -3.39 -5.69 -21.59
C LEU A 40 -2.08 -6.47 -21.79
N LEU A 41 -0.95 -6.05 -21.22
CA LEU A 41 0.30 -6.82 -21.22
C LEU A 41 0.13 -8.19 -20.53
N LEU A 42 -0.55 -8.21 -19.38
CA LEU A 42 -0.83 -9.47 -18.67
C LEU A 42 -1.73 -10.39 -19.51
N LYS A 43 -2.73 -9.83 -20.20
CA LYS A 43 -3.59 -10.59 -21.14
C LYS A 43 -2.83 -11.07 -22.37
N GLU A 44 -1.86 -10.31 -22.85
CA GLU A 44 -0.98 -10.71 -23.95
C GLU A 44 -0.20 -11.97 -23.57
N ARG A 45 0.37 -12.03 -22.36
CA ARG A 45 1.04 -13.26 -21.91
C ARG A 45 0.10 -14.46 -21.83
N LEU A 46 -1.15 -14.26 -21.37
CA LEU A 46 -2.16 -15.32 -21.42
C LEU A 46 -2.49 -15.75 -22.87
N ARG A 47 -2.49 -14.81 -23.81
CA ARG A 47 -2.68 -15.11 -25.24
C ARG A 47 -1.53 -15.98 -25.77
N GLU A 48 -0.28 -15.62 -25.49
CA GLU A 48 0.91 -16.40 -25.89
C GLU A 48 0.92 -17.81 -25.30
N LEU A 49 0.51 -17.95 -24.03
CA LEU A 49 0.44 -19.24 -23.35
C LEU A 49 -0.79 -20.07 -23.75
N SER A 50 -1.74 -19.50 -24.49
CA SER A 50 -2.92 -20.23 -24.94
C SER A 50 -2.50 -21.29 -25.96
N PRO A 51 -2.95 -22.56 -25.81
CA PRO A 51 -2.61 -23.60 -26.77
C PRO A 51 -3.04 -23.21 -28.20
N ALA A 52 -2.27 -23.67 -29.19
CA ALA A 52 -2.66 -23.53 -30.59
C ALA A 52 -4.07 -24.09 -30.81
N ASP A 53 -4.84 -23.45 -31.70
CA ASP A 53 -6.22 -23.80 -32.02
C ASP A 53 -7.22 -23.76 -30.85
N SER A 54 -6.87 -23.14 -29.71
CA SER A 54 -7.75 -23.05 -28.54
C SER A 54 -8.72 -21.85 -28.56
N ASP A 55 -8.69 -21.02 -29.60
CA ASP A 55 -9.41 -19.72 -29.66
C ASP A 55 -9.08 -18.82 -28.45
N GLU A 56 -7.77 -18.71 -28.17
CA GLU A 56 -7.22 -17.92 -27.06
C GLU A 56 -7.83 -18.33 -25.71
N ALA A 57 -7.88 -19.64 -25.42
CA ALA A 57 -8.60 -20.17 -24.25
C ALA A 57 -8.27 -19.42 -22.94
N LEU A 58 -7.01 -19.06 -22.71
CA LEU A 58 -6.60 -18.39 -21.47
C LEU A 58 -6.97 -16.90 -21.40
N ILE A 59 -7.35 -16.25 -22.51
CA ILE A 59 -7.92 -14.90 -22.48
C ILE A 59 -9.44 -14.91 -22.36
N ARG A 60 -10.12 -15.98 -22.79
CA ARG A 60 -11.58 -16.05 -22.78
C ARG A 60 -12.13 -16.33 -21.39
N GLN A 61 -13.19 -15.62 -21.03
CA GLN A 61 -13.86 -15.81 -19.75
C GLN A 61 -14.56 -17.18 -19.67
N GLN A 62 -15.12 -17.65 -20.78
CA GLN A 62 -15.83 -18.93 -20.86
C GLN A 62 -15.02 -19.95 -21.64
N LEU A 63 -14.81 -21.13 -21.04
CA LEU A 63 -14.19 -22.30 -21.66
C LEU A 63 -15.25 -23.36 -21.94
N VAL A 64 -15.20 -23.99 -23.11
CA VAL A 64 -16.09 -25.09 -23.48
C VAL A 64 -15.28 -26.30 -23.93
N PRO A 65 -15.61 -27.51 -23.46
CA PRO A 65 -14.98 -28.73 -23.94
C PRO A 65 -15.44 -29.02 -25.38
N GLN A 66 -14.49 -29.31 -26.26
CA GLN A 66 -14.72 -29.76 -27.63
C GLN A 66 -13.80 -30.94 -27.93
N ARG A 67 -14.19 -31.80 -28.86
CA ARG A 67 -13.29 -32.86 -29.35
C ARG A 67 -12.47 -32.34 -30.52
N ASP A 68 -11.16 -32.53 -30.48
CA ASP A 68 -10.29 -32.28 -31.63
C ASP A 68 -10.44 -33.36 -32.70
N ALA A 69 -9.66 -33.26 -33.79
CA ALA A 69 -9.69 -34.21 -34.89
C ALA A 69 -9.26 -35.63 -34.49
N GLN A 70 -8.57 -35.77 -33.36
CA GLN A 70 -8.09 -37.03 -32.79
C GLN A 70 -9.06 -37.59 -31.74
N GLY A 71 -10.15 -36.89 -31.44
CA GLY A 71 -11.15 -37.28 -30.45
C GLY A 71 -10.79 -36.91 -29.00
N THR A 72 -9.69 -36.21 -28.78
CA THR A 72 -9.25 -35.72 -27.46
C THR A 72 -10.11 -34.53 -27.04
N VAL A 73 -10.49 -34.48 -25.76
CA VAL A 73 -11.21 -33.32 -25.23
C VAL A 73 -10.22 -32.17 -25.01
N VAL A 74 -10.42 -31.09 -25.76
CA VAL A 74 -9.70 -29.83 -25.64
C VAL A 74 -10.65 -28.73 -25.18
N PHE A 75 -10.16 -27.80 -24.35
CA PHE A 75 -10.95 -26.63 -23.95
C PHE A 75 -10.69 -25.50 -24.94
N ARG A 76 -11.77 -25.00 -25.55
CA ARG A 76 -11.72 -23.81 -26.41
C ARG A 76 -12.40 -22.65 -25.74
N GLY A 77 -11.85 -21.47 -25.98
CA GLY A 77 -12.48 -20.21 -25.63
C GLY A 77 -13.85 -20.05 -26.31
N ARG A 78 -14.80 -19.38 -25.64
CA ARG A 78 -16.10 -19.04 -26.23
C ARG A 78 -16.47 -17.59 -25.94
N GLY A 79 -16.97 -16.93 -26.99
CA GLY A 79 -17.56 -15.59 -26.91
C GLY A 79 -16.52 -14.47 -26.92
N LYS A 80 -17.01 -13.23 -26.84
CA LYS A 80 -16.16 -12.02 -26.95
C LYS A 80 -15.62 -11.51 -25.61
N LYS A 81 -16.17 -11.96 -24.49
CA LYS A 81 -15.75 -11.50 -23.15
C LYS A 81 -14.39 -12.09 -22.81
N THR A 82 -13.49 -11.22 -22.37
CA THR A 82 -12.17 -11.61 -21.88
C THR A 82 -12.16 -11.66 -20.36
N VAL A 83 -11.15 -12.31 -19.80
CA VAL A 83 -10.91 -12.38 -18.36
C VAL A 83 -10.82 -10.99 -17.71
N ASP A 84 -11.35 -10.89 -16.49
CA ASP A 84 -11.18 -9.75 -15.60
C ASP A 84 -9.87 -9.84 -14.78
N VAL A 85 -9.58 -8.82 -13.97
CA VAL A 85 -8.31 -8.73 -13.20
C VAL A 85 -8.12 -9.93 -12.28
N PHE A 86 -9.18 -10.40 -11.63
CA PHE A 86 -9.12 -11.55 -10.73
C PHE A 86 -8.80 -12.83 -11.50
N GLN A 87 -9.47 -13.05 -12.62
CA GLN A 87 -9.24 -14.21 -13.48
C GLN A 87 -7.86 -14.19 -14.14
N ILE A 88 -7.31 -13.01 -14.47
CA ILE A 88 -5.93 -12.88 -14.95
C ILE A 88 -4.96 -13.35 -13.86
N LYS A 89 -5.17 -12.89 -12.62
CA LYS A 89 -4.33 -13.25 -11.46
C LYS A 89 -4.30 -14.74 -11.21
N GLU A 90 -5.47 -15.38 -11.09
CA GLU A 90 -5.57 -16.83 -10.88
C GLU A 90 -4.88 -17.61 -12.01
N ARG A 91 -5.11 -17.22 -13.27
CA ARG A 91 -4.55 -17.93 -14.43
C ARG A 91 -3.04 -17.80 -14.49
N LEU A 92 -2.48 -16.59 -14.39
CA LEU A 92 -1.03 -16.39 -14.42
C LEU A 92 -0.33 -17.11 -13.26
N GLN A 93 -0.88 -17.04 -12.05
CA GLN A 93 -0.34 -17.76 -10.88
C GLN A 93 -0.37 -19.28 -11.09
N SER A 94 -1.47 -19.84 -11.59
CA SER A 94 -1.56 -21.29 -11.87
C SER A 94 -0.62 -21.75 -12.98
N LEU A 95 -0.20 -20.86 -13.87
CA LEU A 95 0.75 -21.10 -14.95
C LEU A 95 2.21 -20.83 -14.54
N GLY A 96 2.45 -20.45 -13.28
CA GLY A 96 3.79 -20.16 -12.76
C GLY A 96 4.40 -18.86 -13.29
N VAL A 97 3.57 -17.91 -13.74
CA VAL A 97 4.01 -16.57 -14.14
C VAL A 97 3.97 -15.67 -12.91
N ASP A 98 5.16 -15.21 -12.48
CA ASP A 98 5.29 -14.32 -11.33
C ASP A 98 4.97 -12.87 -11.72
N VAL A 99 4.24 -12.17 -10.86
CA VAL A 99 3.90 -10.76 -11.08
C VAL A 99 3.84 -10.10 -9.71
N ASP A 100 4.38 -8.90 -9.59
CA ASP A 100 4.20 -8.07 -8.40
C ASP A 100 2.75 -7.57 -8.30
N TRP A 101 1.86 -8.47 -7.86
CA TRP A 101 0.44 -8.21 -7.71
C TRP A 101 0.16 -7.11 -6.69
N LYS A 102 1.06 -6.86 -5.73
CA LYS A 102 0.90 -5.78 -4.77
C LYS A 102 0.90 -4.42 -5.49
N ARG A 103 1.82 -4.20 -6.42
CA ARG A 103 1.88 -2.98 -7.23
C ARG A 103 0.73 -2.90 -8.25
N VAL A 104 0.38 -4.02 -8.90
CA VAL A 104 -0.75 -4.06 -9.85
C VAL A 104 -2.07 -3.75 -9.15
N ASP A 105 -2.34 -4.38 -8.00
CA ASP A 105 -3.56 -4.17 -7.24
C ASP A 105 -3.67 -2.71 -6.75
N ALA A 106 -2.55 -2.08 -6.39
CA ALA A 106 -2.52 -0.67 -5.97
C ALA A 106 -2.92 0.30 -7.10
N ILE A 107 -2.43 0.13 -8.33
CA ILE A 107 -2.80 1.00 -9.45
C ILE A 107 -4.23 0.74 -9.95
N VAL A 108 -4.70 -0.51 -9.88
CA VAL A 108 -6.09 -0.87 -10.22
C VAL A 108 -7.06 -0.29 -9.19
N ALA A 109 -6.73 -0.38 -7.89
CA ALA A 109 -7.50 0.25 -6.83
C ALA A 109 -7.55 1.76 -7.02
N LEU A 110 -6.41 2.41 -7.29
CA LEU A 110 -6.35 3.85 -7.56
C LEU A 110 -7.25 4.24 -8.75
N ARG A 111 -7.22 3.47 -9.85
CA ARG A 111 -8.10 3.72 -11.01
C ARG A 111 -9.57 3.63 -10.60
N ASN A 112 -9.97 2.56 -9.90
CA ASN A 112 -11.35 2.36 -9.46
C ASN A 112 -11.80 3.47 -8.52
N ASP A 113 -10.93 3.87 -7.60
CA ASP A 113 -11.17 4.97 -6.67
C ASP A 113 -11.46 6.25 -7.43
N ILE A 114 -10.61 6.63 -8.40
CA ILE A 114 -10.80 7.80 -9.27
C ILE A 114 -12.09 7.72 -10.10
N GLU A 115 -12.49 6.53 -10.55
CA GLU A 115 -13.66 6.32 -11.41
C GLU A 115 -14.98 6.33 -10.64
N HIS A 116 -14.99 5.84 -9.40
CA HIS A 116 -16.21 5.64 -8.60
C HIS A 116 -16.45 6.73 -7.56
N TYR A 117 -15.39 7.32 -7.04
CA TYR A 117 -15.45 8.32 -5.98
C TYR A 117 -14.62 9.51 -6.46
N CYS A 118 -15.08 10.75 -6.28
CA CYS A 118 -14.18 11.89 -6.44
C CYS A 118 -13.12 11.79 -5.33
N THR A 119 -12.05 11.02 -5.56
CA THR A 119 -11.00 10.84 -4.57
C THR A 119 -10.14 12.08 -4.50
N ALA A 120 -9.92 12.54 -3.28
CA ALA A 120 -8.94 13.57 -2.94
C ALA A 120 -7.52 12.97 -2.91
N THR A 121 -7.21 11.99 -3.77
CA THR A 121 -5.87 11.40 -3.80
C THR A 121 -4.88 12.45 -4.31
N PRO A 122 -3.89 12.87 -3.50
CA PRO A 122 -2.97 13.92 -3.91
C PRO A 122 -2.13 13.51 -5.12
N THR A 123 -1.86 14.45 -6.03
CA THR A 123 -1.05 14.22 -7.24
C THR A 123 0.29 13.52 -6.98
N PRO A 124 1.05 13.83 -5.91
CA PRO A 124 2.30 13.13 -5.63
C PRO A 124 2.11 11.64 -5.37
N ARG A 125 1.07 11.24 -4.63
CA ARG A 125 0.73 9.82 -4.41
C ARG A 125 0.40 9.10 -5.71
N ILE A 126 -0.30 9.78 -6.62
CA ILE A 126 -0.60 9.21 -7.95
C ILE A 126 0.69 9.00 -8.75
N LYS A 127 1.61 9.97 -8.70
CA LYS A 127 2.90 9.87 -9.40
C LYS A 127 3.79 8.76 -8.83
N GLU A 128 3.79 8.58 -7.51
CA GLU A 128 4.45 7.46 -6.83
C GLU A 128 3.92 6.11 -7.32
N LEU A 129 2.60 5.92 -7.29
CA LEU A 129 1.96 4.68 -7.75
C LEU A 129 2.19 4.39 -9.24
N LEU A 130 2.22 5.43 -10.08
CA LEU A 130 2.59 5.31 -11.49
C LEU A 130 4.04 4.88 -11.67
N ALA A 131 4.98 5.45 -10.89
CA ALA A 131 6.38 5.07 -10.92
C ALA A 131 6.60 3.61 -10.48
N ASP A 132 5.91 3.18 -9.42
CA ASP A 132 5.90 1.77 -8.99
C ASP A 132 5.39 0.85 -10.10
N THR A 133 4.31 1.26 -10.77
CA THR A 133 3.71 0.47 -11.85
C THR A 133 4.66 0.30 -13.04
N PHE A 134 5.50 1.30 -13.32
CA PHE A 134 6.52 1.19 -14.36
C PHE A 134 7.56 0.11 -14.08
N LEU A 135 7.85 -0.19 -12.81
CA LEU A 135 8.72 -1.32 -12.46
C LEU A 135 8.07 -2.65 -12.84
N VAL A 136 6.76 -2.80 -12.61
CA VAL A 136 5.99 -3.98 -13.02
C VAL A 136 6.05 -4.15 -14.54
N VAL A 137 5.83 -3.07 -15.30
CA VAL A 137 5.89 -3.10 -16.77
C VAL A 137 7.26 -3.57 -17.24
N ARG A 138 8.34 -2.99 -16.72
CA ARG A 138 9.72 -3.36 -17.05
C ARG A 138 9.98 -4.84 -16.78
N ASP A 139 9.72 -5.27 -15.55
CA ASP A 139 10.08 -6.62 -15.08
C ASP A 139 9.27 -7.66 -15.83
N PHE A 140 7.99 -7.38 -16.09
CA PHE A 140 7.11 -8.27 -16.85
C PHE A 140 7.56 -8.42 -18.30
N ILE A 141 7.88 -7.33 -19.00
CA ILE A 141 8.38 -7.39 -20.38
C ILE A 141 9.67 -8.23 -20.44
N SER A 142 10.63 -7.93 -19.56
CA SER A 142 11.95 -8.57 -19.56
C SER A 142 11.90 -10.05 -19.17
N THR A 143 11.03 -10.41 -18.23
CA THR A 143 11.00 -11.77 -17.62
C THR A 143 9.97 -12.69 -18.26
N HIS A 144 8.87 -12.13 -18.77
CA HIS A 144 7.71 -12.94 -19.20
C HIS A 144 7.32 -12.76 -20.66
N LEU A 145 7.83 -11.75 -21.36
CA LEU A 145 7.63 -11.59 -22.81
C LEU A 145 8.91 -11.84 -23.63
N ASP A 146 10.01 -12.25 -22.97
CA ASP A 146 11.31 -12.54 -23.59
C ASP A 146 11.78 -11.40 -24.54
N ALA A 147 11.49 -10.16 -24.17
CA ALA A 147 11.73 -8.98 -25.00
C ALA A 147 12.44 -7.87 -24.22
N GLU A 148 13.19 -7.04 -24.92
CA GLU A 148 13.86 -5.88 -24.34
C GLU A 148 12.86 -4.70 -24.19
N PRO A 149 12.70 -4.11 -22.98
CA PRO A 149 11.75 -3.03 -22.75
C PRO A 149 11.92 -1.82 -23.66
N VAL A 150 13.15 -1.52 -24.09
CA VAL A 150 13.44 -0.41 -25.01
C VAL A 150 12.86 -0.64 -26.41
N ASP A 151 12.85 -1.89 -26.87
CA ASP A 151 12.33 -2.26 -28.19
C ASP A 151 10.80 -2.29 -28.19
N VAL A 152 10.21 -2.73 -27.07
CA VAL A 152 8.76 -2.83 -26.89
C VAL A 152 8.13 -1.45 -26.66
N LEU A 153 8.69 -0.64 -25.76
CA LEU A 153 8.11 0.65 -25.36
C LEU A 153 8.61 1.83 -26.20
N GLY A 154 9.71 1.66 -26.92
CA GLY A 154 10.40 2.73 -27.63
C GLY A 154 11.30 3.57 -26.72
N ALA A 155 12.38 4.10 -27.30
CA ALA A 155 13.45 4.79 -26.58
C ALA A 155 12.97 5.97 -25.71
N THR A 156 12.00 6.75 -26.17
CA THR A 156 11.48 7.92 -25.45
C THR A 156 10.76 7.53 -24.16
N THR A 157 9.81 6.60 -24.27
CA THR A 157 9.05 6.08 -23.13
C THR A 157 9.97 5.34 -22.17
N TRP A 158 10.85 4.49 -22.70
CA TRP A 158 11.82 3.75 -21.89
C TRP A 158 12.78 4.68 -21.13
N GLY A 159 13.34 5.70 -21.79
CA GLY A 159 14.21 6.69 -21.15
C GLY A 159 13.50 7.47 -20.03
N THR A 160 12.20 7.74 -20.20
CA THR A 160 11.38 8.37 -19.16
C THR A 160 11.20 7.44 -17.97
N LEU A 161 10.87 6.17 -18.20
CA LEU A 161 10.73 5.15 -17.16
C LEU A 161 12.02 4.98 -16.35
N LEU A 162 13.17 4.94 -17.04
CA LEU A 162 14.48 4.88 -16.39
C LEU A 162 14.71 6.10 -15.48
N SER A 163 14.48 7.31 -15.99
CA SER A 163 14.66 8.56 -15.24
C SER A 163 13.74 8.66 -14.03
N VAL A 164 12.44 8.42 -14.21
CA VAL A 164 11.44 8.43 -13.12
C VAL A 164 11.78 7.37 -12.08
N GLY A 165 12.11 6.16 -12.53
CA GLY A 165 12.50 5.08 -11.64
C GLY A 165 13.80 5.35 -10.89
N GLU A 166 14.79 5.97 -11.54
CA GLU A 166 16.08 6.32 -10.91
C GLU A 166 15.92 7.41 -9.86
N ILE A 167 15.22 8.50 -10.19
CA ILE A 167 14.96 9.60 -9.26
C ILE A 167 14.16 9.09 -8.07
N TYR A 168 13.08 8.33 -8.31
CA TYR A 168 12.26 7.80 -7.23
C TYR A 168 13.03 6.82 -6.34
N ARG A 169 13.76 5.85 -6.92
CA ARG A 169 14.58 4.91 -6.13
C ARG A 169 15.70 5.60 -5.38
N SER A 170 16.30 6.64 -5.96
CA SER A 170 17.32 7.44 -5.29
C SER A 170 16.75 8.18 -4.08
N GLU A 171 15.59 8.83 -4.23
CA GLU A 171 14.92 9.51 -3.12
C GLU A 171 14.38 8.53 -2.06
N GLU A 172 13.88 7.37 -2.47
CA GLU A 172 13.45 6.30 -1.57
C GLU A 172 14.63 5.75 -0.75
N ALA A 173 15.74 5.42 -1.40
CA ALA A 173 16.95 4.94 -0.74
C ALA A 173 17.53 6.00 0.21
N ALA A 174 17.60 7.27 -0.23
CA ALA A 174 18.08 8.36 0.60
C ALA A 174 17.17 8.63 1.81
N SER A 175 15.86 8.56 1.61
CA SER A 175 14.87 8.71 2.69
C SER A 175 14.95 7.55 3.68
N ALA A 176 15.03 6.31 3.20
CA ALA A 176 15.18 5.13 4.04
C ALA A 176 16.48 5.16 4.85
N ALA A 177 17.60 5.55 4.23
CA ALA A 177 18.88 5.70 4.91
C ALA A 177 18.81 6.78 6.00
N ALA A 178 18.27 7.96 5.70
CA ALA A 178 18.15 9.04 6.66
C ALA A 178 17.20 8.69 7.82
N MET A 179 16.07 8.01 7.53
CA MET A 179 15.16 7.52 8.56
C MET A 179 15.80 6.46 9.45
N ALA A 180 16.75 5.67 8.93
CA ALA A 180 17.47 4.67 9.73
C ALA A 180 18.49 5.28 10.71
N GLU A 181 18.87 6.55 10.56
CA GLU A 181 19.75 7.25 11.50
C GLU A 181 19.04 7.62 12.81
N VAL A 182 17.70 7.66 12.81
CA VAL A 182 16.89 7.95 14.00
C VAL A 182 16.72 6.67 14.83
N GLN A 183 17.01 6.76 16.14
CA GLN A 183 16.69 5.70 17.10
C GLN A 183 15.21 5.75 17.46
N TRP A 184 14.38 5.03 16.71
CA TRP A 184 12.92 5.09 16.84
C TRP A 184 12.35 4.43 18.09
N ASP A 185 13.14 3.66 18.86
CA ASP A 185 12.74 3.01 20.11
C ASP A 185 11.33 2.39 20.07
N TYR A 186 10.40 2.98 20.81
CA TYR A 186 9.01 2.54 20.95
C TYR A 186 8.18 2.67 19.66
N ALA A 187 8.63 3.48 18.70
CA ALA A 187 7.93 3.73 17.44
C ALA A 187 8.37 2.84 16.28
N SER A 188 9.43 2.04 16.46
CA SER A 188 10.07 1.26 15.37
C SER A 188 9.09 0.44 14.51
N ALA A 189 8.02 -0.09 15.10
CA ALA A 189 7.01 -0.88 14.39
C ALA A 189 6.23 -0.07 13.34
N ILE A 190 5.97 1.22 13.60
CA ILE A 190 5.04 2.06 12.82
C ILE A 190 5.73 2.98 11.82
N VAL A 191 7.04 3.19 11.91
CA VAL A 191 7.80 4.15 11.07
C VAL A 191 7.64 3.88 9.57
N ARG A 192 7.63 2.61 9.15
CA ARG A 192 7.40 2.22 7.75
C ARG A 192 5.99 2.52 7.22
N HIS A 193 5.05 2.76 8.13
CA HIS A 193 3.66 3.09 7.82
C HIS A 193 3.40 4.60 7.79
N LEU A 194 4.40 5.44 8.09
CA LEU A 194 4.25 6.90 8.03
C LEU A 194 3.86 7.35 6.62
N ARG A 195 2.87 8.25 6.54
CA ARG A 195 2.43 8.89 5.30
C ARG A 195 2.25 10.38 5.53
N CYS A 196 2.69 11.18 4.57
CA CYS A 196 2.47 12.63 4.59
C CYS A 196 0.98 12.93 4.48
N PRO A 197 0.39 13.69 5.42
CA PRO A 197 -1.03 14.02 5.39
C PRO A 197 -1.40 14.92 4.19
N ASP A 198 -0.45 15.71 3.67
CA ASP A 198 -0.72 16.60 2.54
C ASP A 198 -0.64 15.89 1.18
N CYS A 199 0.29 14.95 1.02
CA CYS A 199 0.59 14.37 -0.29
C CYS A 199 0.53 12.84 -0.37
N GLY A 200 0.36 12.15 0.76
CA GLY A 200 0.27 10.69 0.86
C GLY A 200 1.60 9.96 0.65
N SER A 201 2.71 10.67 0.42
CA SER A 201 4.02 10.06 0.20
C SER A 201 4.56 9.42 1.48
N ALA A 202 5.28 8.30 1.33
CA ALA A 202 6.05 7.67 2.39
C ALA A 202 7.47 8.25 2.55
N LEU A 203 7.88 9.16 1.67
CA LEU A 203 9.26 9.66 1.60
C LEU A 203 9.47 10.80 2.60
N PHE A 204 10.12 10.48 3.71
CA PHE A 204 10.49 11.43 4.76
C PHE A 204 11.99 11.46 4.98
N LYS A 205 12.51 12.64 5.32
CA LYS A 205 13.85 12.83 5.85
C LYS A 205 13.76 13.57 7.19
N PRO A 206 14.44 13.12 8.25
CA PRO A 206 14.56 13.90 9.48
C PRO A 206 15.39 15.16 9.21
N ILE A 207 14.97 16.29 9.75
CA ILE A 207 15.64 17.60 9.56
C ILE A 207 16.39 18.09 10.79
N ASP A 208 15.98 17.65 11.99
CA ASP A 208 16.62 18.02 13.24
C ASP A 208 16.79 16.79 14.13
N LEU A 209 17.99 16.22 14.09
CA LEU A 209 18.39 15.08 14.93
C LEU A 209 18.92 15.53 16.30
N THR A 210 18.93 16.83 16.60
CA THR A 210 19.37 17.34 17.92
C THR A 210 18.32 17.19 19.01
N GLN A 211 17.10 16.81 18.62
CA GLN A 211 15.98 16.61 19.53
C GLN A 211 16.17 15.38 20.40
N THR A 212 15.76 15.51 21.67
CA THR A 212 16.03 14.53 22.73
C THR A 212 15.05 13.35 22.74
N THR A 213 13.91 13.43 22.06
CA THR A 213 12.88 12.36 22.06
C THR A 213 12.28 12.12 20.69
N VAL A 214 11.96 10.85 20.40
CA VAL A 214 11.33 10.38 19.15
C VAL A 214 10.04 11.14 18.82
N ALA A 215 9.22 11.45 19.84
CA ALA A 215 7.95 12.16 19.71
C ALA A 215 8.09 13.48 18.92
N THR A 216 9.16 14.21 19.19
CA THR A 216 9.38 15.57 18.65
C THR A 216 10.04 15.59 17.28
N VAL A 217 10.60 14.45 16.82
CA VAL A 217 11.40 14.34 15.59
C VAL A 217 10.66 15.01 14.43
N SER A 218 11.27 16.07 13.91
CA SER A 218 10.76 16.78 12.75
C SER A 218 11.15 16.07 11.46
N LEU A 219 10.14 15.74 10.66
CA LEU A 219 10.24 15.04 9.40
C LEU A 219 9.80 15.96 8.25
N GLN A 220 10.66 16.10 7.25
CA GLN A 220 10.30 16.75 6.00
C GLN A 220 9.91 15.71 4.95
N CYS A 221 8.75 15.88 4.33
CA CYS A 221 8.37 15.08 3.18
C CYS A 221 9.17 15.53 1.95
N THR A 222 9.92 14.62 1.33
CA THR A 222 10.74 14.97 0.14
C THR A 222 9.91 15.18 -1.12
N SER A 223 8.67 14.66 -1.14
CA SER A 223 7.75 14.79 -2.27
C SER A 223 7.06 16.15 -2.35
N CYS A 224 6.63 16.72 -1.22
CA CYS A 224 5.92 18.01 -1.20
C CYS A 224 6.66 19.13 -0.46
N GLY A 225 7.71 18.81 0.30
CA GLY A 225 8.52 19.78 1.06
C GLY A 225 7.93 20.16 2.43
N ASN A 226 6.71 19.75 2.75
CA ASN A 226 6.07 20.06 4.03
C ASN A 226 6.75 19.33 5.20
N MET A 227 6.68 19.95 6.37
CA MET A 227 7.28 19.46 7.60
C MET A 227 6.20 19.03 8.59
N HIS A 228 6.47 17.93 9.30
CA HIS A 228 5.57 17.36 10.30
C HIS A 228 6.40 16.84 11.48
N GLU A 229 5.91 17.01 12.71
CA GLU A 229 6.48 16.30 13.84
C GLU A 229 5.94 14.86 13.87
N PHE A 230 6.78 13.91 14.26
CA PHE A 230 6.45 12.49 14.28
C PHE A 230 5.16 12.19 15.07
N GLU A 231 4.94 12.82 16.22
CA GLU A 231 3.76 12.56 17.04
C GLU A 231 2.42 12.83 16.32
N TYR A 232 2.38 13.76 15.37
CA TYR A 232 1.18 14.04 14.56
C TYR A 232 0.95 13.01 13.45
N LEU A 233 1.99 12.28 13.06
CA LEU A 233 1.93 11.21 12.05
C LEU A 233 1.72 9.83 12.67
N ALA A 234 2.04 9.67 13.96
CA ALA A 234 2.07 8.38 14.64
C ALA A 234 0.71 7.67 14.67
N GLU A 235 -0.39 8.41 14.82
CA GLU A 235 -1.72 7.80 14.95
C GLU A 235 -2.21 7.14 13.66
N SER A 236 -2.07 7.82 12.52
CA SER A 236 -2.42 7.21 11.22
C SER A 236 -1.51 6.03 10.91
N ALA A 237 -0.21 6.14 11.19
CA ALA A 237 0.75 5.06 10.99
C ALA A 237 0.49 3.86 11.90
N ALA A 238 0.11 4.07 13.16
CA ALA A 238 -0.26 3.01 14.09
C ALA A 238 -1.52 2.27 13.62
N ARG A 239 -2.55 3.01 13.20
CA ARG A 239 -3.78 2.43 12.62
C ARG A 239 -3.48 1.58 11.40
N ASP A 240 -2.63 2.07 10.49
CA ASP A 240 -2.25 1.32 9.28
C ASP A 240 -1.40 0.08 9.61
N CYS A 241 -0.54 0.17 10.62
CA CYS A 241 0.27 -0.97 11.10
C CYS A 241 -0.60 -2.08 11.70
N HIS A 242 -1.65 -1.73 12.45
CA HIS A 242 -2.53 -2.66 13.16
C HIS A 242 -3.88 -2.91 12.46
N PHE A 243 -4.03 -2.46 11.20
CA PHE A 243 -5.31 -2.49 10.49
C PHE A 243 -6.00 -3.86 10.52
N SER A 244 -5.25 -4.94 10.29
CA SER A 244 -5.80 -6.31 10.29
C SER A 244 -6.30 -6.74 11.67
N GLU A 245 -5.56 -6.42 12.72
CA GLU A 245 -5.91 -6.77 14.10
C GLU A 245 -7.13 -5.99 14.56
N MET A 246 -7.18 -4.69 14.27
CA MET A 246 -8.34 -3.84 14.54
C MET A 246 -9.58 -4.36 13.81
N TYR A 247 -9.45 -4.72 12.53
CA TYR A 247 -10.56 -5.27 11.76
C TYR A 247 -11.09 -6.59 12.37
N LEU A 248 -10.20 -7.48 12.81
CA LEU A 248 -10.58 -8.72 13.47
C LEU A 248 -11.28 -8.46 14.81
N ALA A 249 -10.73 -7.59 15.67
CA ALA A 249 -11.33 -7.24 16.96
C ALA A 249 -12.75 -6.65 16.78
N MET A 250 -12.94 -5.79 15.78
CA MET A 250 -14.26 -5.20 15.48
C MET A 250 -15.25 -6.20 14.88
N SER A 251 -14.80 -7.13 14.04
CA SER A 251 -15.69 -8.03 13.28
C SER A 251 -15.99 -9.35 14.01
N GLN A 252 -15.07 -9.82 14.85
CA GLN A 252 -15.16 -11.11 15.53
C GLN A 252 -15.22 -10.96 17.06
N GLY A 253 -15.20 -9.72 17.57
CA GLY A 253 -14.99 -9.43 18.97
C GLY A 253 -13.54 -9.66 19.39
N GLY A 254 -13.17 -9.12 20.54
CA GLY A 254 -11.80 -9.16 21.05
C GLY A 254 -11.35 -7.80 21.54
N GLU A 255 -10.17 -7.76 22.15
CA GLU A 255 -9.55 -6.52 22.61
C GLU A 255 -8.90 -5.81 21.43
N ALA A 256 -9.10 -4.49 21.34
CA ALA A 256 -8.46 -3.69 20.31
C ALA A 256 -6.93 -3.64 20.56
N PRO A 257 -6.10 -3.77 19.51
CA PRO A 257 -4.63 -3.76 19.68
C PRO A 257 -4.09 -2.39 20.13
N LEU A 258 -4.87 -1.33 19.89
CA LEU A 258 -4.57 0.04 20.25
C LEU A 258 -5.69 0.62 21.12
N THR A 259 -5.29 1.44 22.09
CA THR A 259 -6.19 2.26 22.90
C THR A 259 -5.68 3.70 23.02
N THR A 260 -6.51 4.58 23.57
CA THR A 260 -6.15 5.98 23.83
C THR A 260 -5.09 6.05 24.92
N CYS A 261 -3.96 6.67 24.62
CA CYS A 261 -2.90 6.87 25.59
C CYS A 261 -3.32 7.91 26.65
N PHE A 262 -3.17 7.58 27.93
CA PHE A 262 -3.46 8.48 29.04
C PHE A 262 -2.52 9.70 29.13
N ASP A 263 -1.31 9.61 28.55
CA ASP A 263 -0.30 10.68 28.60
C ASP A 263 -0.50 11.71 27.46
N CYS A 264 -0.55 11.25 26.20
CA CYS A 264 -0.68 12.15 25.04
C CYS A 264 -2.09 12.25 24.45
N GLY A 265 -3.05 11.44 24.90
CA GLY A 265 -4.44 11.45 24.43
C GLY A 265 -4.68 10.89 23.03
N ARG A 266 -3.66 10.36 22.35
CA ARG A 266 -3.76 9.79 20.99
C ARG A 266 -4.10 8.30 21.05
N GLU A 267 -4.83 7.78 20.06
CA GLU A 267 -5.14 6.35 19.89
C GLU A 267 -3.91 5.58 19.38
N CYS A 268 -2.87 5.53 20.22
CA CYS A 268 -1.54 5.02 19.88
C CYS A 268 -0.95 4.12 20.98
N PHE A 269 -1.69 3.84 22.05
CA PHE A 269 -1.17 2.96 23.10
C PHE A 269 -1.31 1.50 22.67
N SER A 270 -0.20 0.82 22.43
CA SER A 270 -0.20 -0.60 22.12
C SER A 270 -0.41 -1.40 23.40
N VAL A 271 -1.53 -2.12 23.47
CA VAL A 271 -1.86 -2.98 24.62
C VAL A 271 -0.79 -4.06 24.77
N ALA A 272 -0.45 -4.74 23.67
CA ALA A 272 0.53 -5.82 23.66
C ALA A 272 1.95 -5.39 24.04
N ALA A 273 2.38 -4.19 23.61
CA ALA A 273 3.71 -3.67 23.94
C ALA A 273 3.75 -2.85 25.24
N SER A 274 2.58 -2.55 25.82
CA SER A 274 2.40 -1.71 27.02
C SER A 274 3.14 -0.36 26.93
N VAL A 275 3.12 0.25 25.75
CA VAL A 275 3.77 1.53 25.45
C VAL A 275 3.03 2.31 24.37
N CYS A 276 3.01 3.64 24.48
CA CYS A 276 2.51 4.53 23.44
C CYS A 276 3.48 4.62 22.27
N LEU A 277 3.00 4.32 21.06
CA LEU A 277 3.77 4.38 19.82
C LEU A 277 4.02 5.82 19.34
N ALA A 278 3.37 6.82 19.94
CA ALA A 278 3.55 8.24 19.62
C ALA A 278 4.49 8.96 20.62
N CYS A 279 4.20 8.90 21.92
CA CYS A 279 4.96 9.62 22.95
C CYS A 279 5.92 8.76 23.79
N GLY A 280 5.85 7.43 23.68
CA GLY A 280 6.67 6.52 24.50
C GLY A 280 6.18 6.33 25.94
N GLY A 281 5.02 6.90 26.30
CA GLY A 281 4.40 6.73 27.62
C GLY A 281 4.13 5.25 27.94
N LYS A 282 4.44 4.85 29.17
CA LYS A 282 4.22 3.49 29.71
C LYS A 282 3.30 3.59 30.92
N LEU A 283 2.61 2.50 31.28
CA LEU A 283 1.78 2.46 32.47
C LEU A 283 2.59 2.89 33.71
N MET A 284 2.05 3.85 34.46
CA MET A 284 2.63 4.28 35.74
C MET A 284 2.35 3.24 36.82
N TYR A 285 1.13 2.71 36.81
CA TYR A 285 0.68 1.66 37.73
C TYR A 285 0.34 0.41 36.93
N THR A 286 0.93 -0.72 37.31
CA THR A 286 0.68 -2.01 36.62
C THR A 286 -0.23 -2.93 37.42
N HIS A 287 -0.34 -2.72 38.73
CA HIS A 287 -1.16 -3.53 39.62
C HIS A 287 -1.84 -2.64 40.67
N CYS A 288 -3.06 -3.01 41.05
CA CYS A 288 -3.81 -2.35 42.11
C CYS A 288 -3.05 -2.50 43.43
N GLU A 289 -2.80 -1.39 44.11
CA GLU A 289 -2.10 -1.37 45.39
C GLU A 289 -2.86 -2.13 46.51
N GLN A 290 -4.16 -2.31 46.35
CA GLN A 290 -5.02 -2.93 47.36
C GLN A 290 -5.28 -4.43 47.11
N CYS A 291 -5.71 -4.80 45.91
CA CYS A 291 -6.08 -6.18 45.59
C CYS A 291 -5.08 -6.91 44.69
N GLY A 292 -4.10 -6.20 44.11
CA GLY A 292 -3.11 -6.78 43.20
C GLY A 292 -3.62 -7.07 41.79
N GLU A 293 -4.83 -6.64 41.43
CA GLU A 293 -5.38 -6.76 40.07
C GLU A 293 -4.53 -6.01 39.05
N GLU A 294 -4.31 -6.57 37.86
CA GLU A 294 -3.60 -5.89 36.78
C GLU A 294 -4.35 -4.62 36.34
N LEU A 295 -3.62 -3.52 36.18
CA LEU A 295 -4.18 -2.24 35.81
C LEU A 295 -3.95 -1.95 34.33
N SER A 296 -5.00 -1.46 33.70
CA SER A 296 -4.99 -1.06 32.30
C SER A 296 -4.71 0.44 32.14
N VAL A 297 -4.76 0.92 30.90
CA VAL A 297 -4.70 2.36 30.61
C VAL A 297 -5.85 3.13 31.25
N GLU A 298 -7.03 2.52 31.36
CA GLU A 298 -8.23 3.15 31.92
C GLU A 298 -8.13 3.39 33.44
N ASP A 299 -7.27 2.62 34.12
CA ASP A 299 -7.07 2.72 35.56
C ASP A 299 -5.97 3.73 35.95
N GLN A 300 -5.23 4.30 34.99
CA GLN A 300 -4.06 5.14 35.30
C GLN A 300 -4.42 6.43 36.05
N ASP A 301 -5.62 6.95 35.82
CA ASP A 301 -6.14 8.15 36.49
C ASP A 301 -6.69 7.85 37.90
N LEU A 302 -6.72 6.58 38.32
CA LEU A 302 -7.26 6.14 39.61
C LEU A 302 -6.20 6.05 40.71
N GLY A 303 -4.98 6.53 40.44
CA GLY A 303 -3.91 6.65 41.44
C GLY A 303 -3.41 5.31 41.96
N GLY A 304 -3.30 4.30 41.10
CA GLY A 304 -2.80 2.96 41.47
C GLY A 304 -3.86 2.02 42.03
N LEU A 305 -5.14 2.38 41.97
CA LEU A 305 -6.25 1.53 42.35
C LEU A 305 -7.01 1.03 41.12
N CYS A 306 -7.54 -0.19 41.17
CA CYS A 306 -8.50 -0.64 40.15
C CYS A 306 -9.83 0.11 40.31
N SER A 307 -10.63 0.14 39.24
CA SER A 307 -11.95 0.78 39.24
C SER A 307 -12.84 0.42 40.44
N TYR A 308 -12.80 -0.84 40.91
CA TYR A 308 -13.55 -1.28 42.08
C TYR A 308 -13.02 -0.67 43.39
N ASP A 309 -11.73 -0.82 43.67
CA ASP A 309 -11.12 -0.34 44.91
C ASP A 309 -11.13 1.19 44.99
N TYR A 310 -10.96 1.88 43.86
CA TYR A 310 -11.14 3.33 43.77
C TYR A 310 -12.57 3.75 44.14
N HIS A 311 -13.58 3.08 43.60
CA HIS A 311 -14.97 3.39 43.93
C HIS A 311 -15.30 3.11 45.40
N MET A 312 -14.71 2.07 45.99
CA MET A 312 -14.87 1.76 47.42
C MET A 312 -14.19 2.80 48.32
N SER A 313 -12.99 3.26 47.98
CA SER A 313 -12.30 4.31 48.75
C SER A 313 -13.06 5.64 48.75
N GLN A 314 -13.66 6.01 47.61
CA GLN A 314 -14.49 7.21 47.47
C GLN A 314 -15.77 7.18 48.32
N LYS A 315 -16.32 5.99 48.62
CA LYS A 315 -17.47 5.85 49.52
C LYS A 315 -17.09 6.10 50.97
N HIS A 316 -15.95 5.59 51.43
CA HIS A 316 -15.48 5.76 52.81
C HIS A 316 -15.04 7.19 53.14
N HIS A 317 -14.66 8.01 52.14
CA HIS A 317 -14.31 9.42 52.34
C HIS A 317 -15.50 10.39 52.39
N ARG A 318 -16.73 9.92 52.11
CA ARG A 318 -17.95 10.76 52.11
C ARG A 318 -18.80 10.60 53.38
N GLU A 319 -18.32 9.82 54.35
CA GLU A 319 -18.87 9.67 55.71
C GLU A 319 -18.00 10.43 56.72
#